data_AF-A0A3N5P9Y1-F1
#
_entry.id   AF-A0A3N5P9Y1-F1
#
_cell.length_a   1.000
_cell.length_b   1.000
_cell.length_c   1.000
_cell.angle_alpha   90.00
_cell.angle_beta   90.00
_cell.angle_gamma   90.00
#
_symmetry.space_group_name_H-M   'P 1'
#
loop_
_entity.id
_entity.type
_entity.pdbx_description
1 polymer ?
#
loop_
_entity_poly.entity_id
_entity_poly.type
_entity_poly.pdbx_seq_one_letter_code
_entity_poly.pdbx_strand_id
1 'polypeptide(L)' 'PEKFFRINRKMIVGFDAIKNMIPFSRSRIKIELLPTEPKDVEALVSVERSSAFKEWMDK' A
#
# COMPACT_ATOMS: atom_id res chain seq x y z
N PRO A 1 3.57 15.30 4.63
CA PRO A 1 3.24 14.03 3.95
C PRO A 1 2.35 14.24 2.71
N GLU A 2 2.75 13.71 1.55
CA GLU A 2 1.82 13.50 0.45
C GLU A 2 0.72 12.56 0.96
N LYS A 3 -0.54 12.99 0.97
CA LYS A 3 -1.64 12.21 1.59
C LYS A 3 -1.93 10.88 0.87
N PHE A 4 -1.41 10.71 -0.35
CA PHE A 4 -1.72 9.59 -1.21
C PHE A 4 -0.45 9.02 -1.84
N PHE A 5 -0.43 7.69 -2.00
CA PHE A 5 0.67 6.97 -2.65
C PHE A 5 0.15 5.92 -3.63
N ARG A 6 0.76 5.85 -4.82
CA ARG A 6 0.42 4.83 -5.81
C ARG A 6 1.16 3.53 -5.50
N ILE A 7 0.47 2.55 -4.92
CA ILE A 7 1.06 1.29 -4.47
C ILE A 7 1.29 0.27 -5.60
N ASN A 8 0.50 0.36 -6.67
CA ASN A 8 0.63 -0.49 -7.85
C ASN A 8 0.01 0.19 -9.09
N ARG A 9 -0.01 -0.50 -10.24
CA ARG A 9 -0.57 0.06 -11.48
C ARG A 9 -2.08 0.38 -11.40
N LYS A 10 -2.82 -0.28 -10.50
CA LYS A 10 -4.29 -0.21 -10.39
C LYS A 10 -4.80 0.63 -9.22
N MET A 11 -3.96 0.94 -8.22
CA MET A 11 -4.42 1.55 -6.96
C MET A 11 -3.53 2.69 -6.46
N ILE A 12 -4.20 3.70 -5.92
CA ILE A 12 -3.63 4.75 -5.06
C ILE A 12 -4.27 4.62 -3.69
N VAL A 13 -3.46 4.67 -2.63
CA VAL A 13 -3.91 4.55 -1.25
C VAL A 13 -3.70 5.88 -0.52
N GLY A 14 -4.62 6.25 0.36
CA GLY A 14 -4.42 7.35 1.30
C GLY A 14 -3.73 6.87 2.58
N PHE A 15 -2.87 7.70 3.17
CA PHE A 15 -2.16 7.35 4.41
C PHE A 15 -3.13 6.97 5.54
N ASP A 16 -4.18 7.78 5.74
CA ASP A 16 -5.18 7.59 6.79
C ASP A 16 -6.05 6.33 6.61
N ALA A 17 -6.05 5.73 5.41
CA ALA A 17 -6.83 4.52 5.12
C ALA A 17 -6.04 3.24 5.44
N ILE A 18 -4.74 3.34 5.75
CA ILE A 18 -3.89 2.18 6.03
C ILE A 18 -4.15 1.71 7.46
N LYS A 19 -4.75 0.53 7.60
CA LYS A 19 -5.00 -0.10 8.89
C LYS A 19 -3.82 -0.92 9.37
N ASN A 20 -3.30 -1.80 8.51
CA ASN A 20 -2.17 -2.68 8.82
C ASN A 20 -1.28 -2.85 7.58
N MET A 21 0.00 -3.13 7.83
CA MET A 21 0.97 -3.51 6.80
C MET A 21 1.51 -4.90 7.11
N ILE A 22 1.37 -5.81 6.15
CA ILE A 22 1.71 -7.22 6.29
C ILE A 22 2.82 -7.56 5.29
N PRO A 23 3.99 -8.03 5.74
CA PRO A 23 5.02 -8.54 4.85
C PRO A 23 4.46 -9.67 3.98
N PHE A 24 4.70 -9.60 2.67
CA PHE A 24 4.19 -10.56 1.72
C PHE A 24 5.30 -11.16 0.87
N SER A 25 4.97 -12.21 0.12
CA SER A 25 5.96 -12.92 -0.70
C SER A 25 6.68 -12.02 -1.71
N ARG A 26 7.95 -12.34 -1.97
CA ARG A 26 8.82 -11.62 -2.93
C ARG A 26 9.02 -10.15 -2.59
N SER A 27 9.18 -9.81 -1.30
CA SER A 27 9.39 -8.43 -0.83
C SER A 27 8.23 -7.47 -1.14
N ARG A 28 7.04 -8.02 -1.39
CA ARG A 28 5.80 -7.24 -1.51
C ARG A 28 5.27 -6.93 -0.12
N ILE A 29 4.44 -5.90 -0.03
CA ILE A 29 3.74 -5.52 1.20
C ILE A 29 2.26 -5.57 0.90
N LYS A 30 1.51 -6.37 1.65
CA LYS A 30 0.05 -6.31 1.63
C LYS A 30 -0.38 -5.25 2.62
N ILE A 31 -1.33 -4.41 2.22
CA ILE A 31 -1.89 -3.37 3.06
C ILE A 31 -3.34 -3.76 3.33
N GLU A 32 -3.76 -3.72 4.59
CA GLU A 32 -5.18 -3.79 4.93
C GLU A 32 -5.74 -2.39 5.01
N LEU A 33 -6.85 -2.12 4.33
CA LEU A 33 -7.48 -0.80 4.29
C LEU A 33 -8.69 -0.69 5.21
N LEU A 34 -8.98 0.54 5.65
CA LEU A 34 -10.21 0.92 6.32
C LEU A 34 -10.76 2.22 5.69
N PRO A 35 -11.86 2.17 4.93
CA PRO A 35 -12.68 1.00 4.60
C PRO A 35 -11.94 -0.03 3.74
N THR A 36 -12.35 -1.30 3.84
CA THR A 36 -11.73 -2.41 3.11
C THR A 36 -11.77 -2.17 1.60
N GLU A 37 -10.74 -2.66 0.91
CA GLU A 37 -10.63 -2.56 -0.54
C GLU A 37 -11.85 -3.17 -1.27
N PRO A 38 -12.21 -2.66 -2.47
CA PRO A 38 -13.27 -3.24 -3.28
C PRO A 38 -13.05 -4.72 -3.56
N LYS A 39 -14.13 -5.49 -3.69
CA LYS A 39 -14.07 -6.90 -4.09
C LYS A 39 -13.24 -7.05 -5.37
N ASP A 40 -12.41 -8.10 -5.41
CA ASP A 40 -11.49 -8.44 -6.51
C ASP A 40 -10.31 -7.48 -6.73
N VAL A 41 -10.14 -6.50 -5.85
CA VAL A 41 -8.95 -5.66 -5.80
C VAL A 41 -8.19 -6.00 -4.54
N GLU A 42 -6.88 -6.25 -4.64
CA GLU A 42 -6.03 -6.46 -3.47
C GLU A 42 -5.07 -5.28 -3.32
N ALA A 43 -5.01 -4.70 -2.13
CA ALA A 43 -4.12 -3.60 -1.80
C ALA A 43 -2.68 -4.12 -1.58
N LEU A 44 -2.05 -4.50 -2.69
CA LEU A 44 -0.70 -5.05 -2.70
C LEU A 44 0.30 -4.04 -3.29
N VAL A 45 1.33 -3.71 -2.53
CA VAL A 45 2.45 -2.90 -3.00
C VAL A 45 3.33 -3.75 -3.91
N SER A 46 3.55 -3.28 -5.14
CA SER A 46 4.46 -3.94 -6.08
C SER A 46 5.91 -3.86 -5.60
N VAL A 47 6.72 -4.89 -5.91
CA VAL A 47 8.13 -4.99 -5.48
C VAL A 47 8.93 -3.72 -5.82
N GLU A 48 8.77 -3.22 -7.04
CA GLU A 48 9.43 -2.00 -7.54
C GLU A 48 9.08 -0.72 -6.74
N ARG A 49 7.98 -0.75 -5.97
CA ARG A 49 7.48 0.36 -5.15
C ARG A 49 7.65 0.14 -3.67
N SER A 50 8.06 -1.05 -3.22
CA SER A 50 8.18 -1.38 -1.80
C SER A 50 9.17 -0.49 -1.06
N SER A 51 10.29 -0.10 -1.69
CA SER A 51 11.27 0.81 -1.05
C SER A 51 10.69 2.22 -0.88
N ALA A 52 10.21 2.80 -1.99
CA ALA A 52 9.61 4.13 -1.99
C ALA A 52 8.37 4.22 -1.08
N PHE A 53 7.60 3.14 -0.97
CA PHE A 53 6.45 3.08 -0.06
C PHE A 53 6.87 3.16 1.40
N LYS A 54 7.94 2.45 1.82
CA LYS A 54 8.46 2.56 3.19
C LYS A 54 8.99 3.96 3.49
N GLU A 55 9.76 4.54 2.57
CA GLU A 55 10.25 5.93 2.69
C GLU A 55 9.11 6.95 2.76
N TRP A 56 7.98 6.66 2.12
CA TRP A 56 6.78 7.51 2.21
C TRP A 56 6.08 7.37 3.57
N MET A 57 6.07 6.17 4.16
CA MET A 57 5.49 5.94 5.50
C MET A 57 6.34 6.56 6.63
N ASP A 58 7.64 6.73 6.42
CA ASP A 58 8.57 7.31 7.40
C ASP A 58 8.60 8.86 7.39
N LYS A 59 7.82 9.50 6.51
CA LYS A 59 7.74 10.98 6.33
C LYS A 59 6.52 11.61 6.99
#